data_AF-A0A420D800-F1
#
_entry.id   AF-A0A420D800-F1
#
_cell.length_a   1.000
_cell.length_b   1.000
_cell.length_c   1.000
_cell.angle_alpha   90.00
_cell.angle_beta   90.00
_cell.angle_gamma   90.00
#
_symmetry.space_group_name_H-M   'P 1'
#
loop_
_entity.id
_entity.type
_entity.pdbx_description
1 polymer ?
#
loop_
_entity_poly.entity_id
_entity_poly.type
_entity_poly.pdbx_seq_one_letter_code
_entity_poly.pdbx_strand_id
1 'polypeptide(L)'
;MSILSENMRYLRGKLNLSQQKVADDLLITRGRYGKYEDDAASPPNEILIKISKYYNVSIDLLLTINLSKYSIDEIMELPDNRIVLPIRVDHNGNDQIEIIPHKASMGYLNGYGDPEYIEGLDTISLPFLKGGKFRAFPADGDSMPPYKNGTYIVGKYVENLSDLKTDRTYVFITTNDGISYKRFQFHEADGIWVKADNSFYEPYKIPLPDIKEIWEFACSINTIEYGADEFAERNIQNFITEIKTDIRQIKEKMGEKK
;
A
#
# COMPACT_ATOMS: atom_id res chain seq x y z
N MET A 1 -27.60 -3.15 -13.38
CA MET A 1 -27.79 -2.42 -12.11
C MET A 1 -26.47 -1.74 -11.82
N SER A 2 -26.50 -0.46 -11.47
CA SER A 2 -25.30 0.26 -11.04
C SER A 2 -24.71 -0.34 -9.77
N ILE A 3 -23.39 -0.22 -9.59
CA ILE A 3 -22.67 -0.67 -8.39
C ILE A 3 -23.34 -0.12 -7.11
N LEU A 4 -23.77 1.14 -7.15
CA LEU A 4 -24.50 1.79 -6.06
C LEU A 4 -25.80 1.08 -5.71
N SER A 5 -26.63 0.78 -6.72
CA SER A 5 -27.93 0.12 -6.51
C SER A 5 -27.78 -1.29 -5.90
N GLU A 6 -26.76 -2.03 -6.34
CA GLU A 6 -26.42 -3.36 -5.80
C GLU A 6 -25.92 -3.25 -4.36
N ASN A 7 -25.03 -2.31 -4.07
CA ASN A 7 -24.51 -2.05 -2.74
C ASN A 7 -25.60 -1.66 -1.74
N MET A 8 -26.50 -0.75 -2.13
CA MET A 8 -27.63 -0.35 -1.27
C MET A 8 -28.54 -1.54 -0.94
N ARG A 9 -28.86 -2.36 -1.95
CA ARG A 9 -29.69 -3.56 -1.77
C ARG A 9 -29.01 -4.60 -0.88
N TYR A 10 -27.70 -4.80 -1.08
CA TYR A 10 -26.89 -5.72 -0.28
C TYR A 10 -26.82 -5.29 1.18
N LEU A 11 -26.43 -4.04 1.46
CA LEU A 11 -26.32 -3.49 2.81
C LEU A 11 -27.66 -3.53 3.55
N ARG A 12 -28.77 -3.17 2.87
CA ARG A 12 -30.12 -3.31 3.43
C ARG A 12 -30.46 -4.75 3.77
N GLY A 13 -30.18 -5.69 2.86
CA GLY A 13 -30.45 -7.11 3.06
C GLY A 13 -29.68 -7.69 4.25
N LYS A 14 -28.42 -7.28 4.42
CA LYS A 14 -27.56 -7.74 5.52
C LYS A 14 -28.03 -7.25 6.90
N LEU A 15 -28.54 -6.03 6.98
CA LEU A 15 -29.17 -5.52 8.21
C LEU A 15 -30.60 -6.03 8.42
N ASN A 16 -31.12 -6.88 7.53
CA ASN A 16 -32.50 -7.39 7.53
C ASN A 16 -33.56 -6.27 7.59
N LEU A 17 -33.31 -5.16 6.88
CA LEU A 17 -34.18 -3.99 6.89
C LEU A 17 -35.14 -3.97 5.69
N SER A 18 -36.34 -3.45 5.90
CA SER A 18 -37.28 -3.18 4.81
C SER A 18 -36.91 -1.87 4.10
N GLN A 19 -37.28 -1.75 2.82
CA GLN A 19 -37.12 -0.49 2.08
C GLN A 19 -37.85 0.69 2.76
N GLN A 20 -38.97 0.40 3.43
CA GLN A 20 -39.73 1.39 4.18
C GLN A 20 -38.90 1.93 5.35
N LYS A 21 -38.30 1.03 6.15
CA LYS A 21 -37.52 1.41 7.32
C LYS A 21 -36.31 2.28 6.96
N VAL A 22 -35.55 1.89 5.93
CA VAL A 22 -34.41 2.69 5.47
C VAL A 22 -34.87 4.05 4.92
N ALA A 23 -35.97 4.09 4.18
CA ALA A 23 -36.51 5.34 3.67
C ALA A 23 -36.91 6.31 4.79
N ASP A 24 -37.57 5.79 5.84
CA ASP A 24 -37.97 6.56 7.01
C ASP A 24 -36.73 7.12 7.75
N ASP A 25 -35.71 6.29 7.96
CA ASP A 25 -34.46 6.69 8.62
C ASP A 25 -33.67 7.75 7.80
N LEU A 26 -33.73 7.67 6.47
CA LEU A 26 -33.10 8.64 5.55
C LEU A 26 -33.95 9.91 5.34
N LEU A 27 -35.15 9.96 5.93
CA LEU A 27 -36.14 11.03 5.76
C LEU A 27 -36.54 11.23 4.28
N ILE A 28 -36.80 10.13 3.58
CA ILE A 28 -37.29 10.11 2.18
C ILE A 28 -38.49 9.16 2.03
N THR A 29 -39.21 9.25 0.92
CA THR A 29 -40.33 8.32 0.66
C THR A 29 -39.83 6.95 0.25
N ARG A 30 -40.54 5.88 0.64
CA ARG A 30 -40.23 4.49 0.23
C ARG A 30 -40.06 4.34 -1.27
N GLY A 31 -40.96 4.96 -2.05
CA GLY A 31 -40.90 4.91 -3.52
C GLY A 31 -39.64 5.58 -4.08
N ARG A 32 -39.12 6.63 -3.41
CA ARG A 32 -37.87 7.29 -3.80
C ARG A 32 -36.66 6.41 -3.49
N TYR A 33 -36.63 5.78 -2.31
CA TYR A 33 -35.58 4.83 -1.96
C TYR A 33 -35.57 3.59 -2.87
N GLY A 34 -36.74 3.02 -3.18
CA GLY A 34 -36.88 1.88 -4.09
C GLY A 34 -36.33 2.18 -5.49
N LYS A 35 -36.57 3.38 -6.02
CA LYS A 35 -35.99 3.81 -7.31
C LYS A 35 -34.46 3.81 -7.32
N TYR A 36 -33.81 4.03 -6.17
CA TYR A 36 -32.35 3.97 -6.05
C TYR A 36 -31.86 2.52 -6.07
N GLU A 37 -32.54 1.61 -5.36
CA GLU A 37 -32.19 0.18 -5.37
C GLU A 37 -32.50 -0.53 -6.69
N ASP A 38 -33.49 -0.05 -7.43
CA ASP A 38 -33.89 -0.59 -8.74
C ASP A 38 -33.17 0.08 -9.91
N ASP A 39 -32.21 0.97 -9.64
CA ASP A 39 -31.40 1.67 -10.64
C ASP A 39 -32.23 2.56 -11.60
N ALA A 40 -33.45 2.92 -11.19
CA ALA A 40 -34.37 3.76 -11.95
C ALA A 40 -34.09 5.27 -11.78
N ALA A 41 -33.37 5.64 -10.72
CA ALA A 41 -32.89 7.00 -10.47
C ALA A 41 -31.59 6.96 -9.66
N SER A 42 -30.75 7.98 -9.80
CA SER A 42 -29.55 8.16 -8.96
C SER A 42 -29.86 9.05 -7.75
N PRO A 43 -29.35 8.76 -6.54
CA PRO A 43 -29.46 9.63 -5.39
C PRO A 43 -28.74 10.97 -5.60
N PRO A 44 -29.37 12.11 -5.30
CA PRO A 44 -28.66 13.39 -5.21
C PRO A 44 -27.57 13.34 -4.13
N ASN A 45 -26.54 14.18 -4.25
CA ASN A 45 -25.40 14.22 -3.32
C ASN A 45 -25.81 14.28 -1.84
N GLU A 46 -26.82 15.08 -1.50
CA GLU A 46 -27.34 15.17 -0.12
C GLU A 46 -27.85 13.82 0.40
N ILE A 47 -28.56 13.05 -0.43
CA ILE A 47 -29.08 11.74 -0.07
C ILE A 47 -27.94 10.71 -0.04
N LEU A 48 -26.98 10.83 -0.96
CA LEU A 48 -25.79 9.96 -1.00
C LEU A 48 -24.95 10.09 0.29
N ILE A 49 -24.79 11.32 0.79
CA ILE A 49 -24.16 11.58 2.10
C ILE A 49 -24.95 10.93 3.23
N LYS A 50 -26.29 11.01 3.22
CA LYS A 50 -27.13 10.35 4.24
C LYS A 50 -27.00 8.83 4.18
N ILE A 51 -26.98 8.24 2.99
CA ILE A 51 -26.80 6.79 2.78
C ILE A 51 -25.45 6.36 3.33
N SER A 52 -24.38 7.10 2.99
CA SER A 52 -23.03 6.84 3.49
C SER A 52 -22.98 6.83 5.03
N LYS A 53 -23.56 7.85 5.67
CA LYS A 53 -23.64 7.94 7.13
C LYS A 53 -24.51 6.85 7.76
N TYR A 54 -25.60 6.47 7.09
CA TYR A 54 -26.53 5.46 7.59
C TYR A 54 -25.90 4.07 7.64
N TYR A 55 -25.18 3.70 6.57
CA TYR A 55 -24.51 2.40 6.50
C TYR A 55 -23.08 2.40 7.05
N ASN A 56 -22.56 3.56 7.45
CA ASN A 56 -21.17 3.76 7.85
C ASN A 56 -20.17 3.28 6.77
N VAL A 57 -20.48 3.56 5.50
CA VAL A 57 -19.63 3.22 4.35
C VAL A 57 -19.32 4.51 3.58
N SER A 58 -18.07 4.70 3.17
CA SER A 58 -17.68 5.89 2.42
C SER A 58 -18.41 5.96 1.07
N ILE A 59 -18.67 7.19 0.60
CA ILE A 59 -19.33 7.40 -0.70
C ILE A 59 -18.52 6.79 -1.83
N ASP A 60 -17.19 6.89 -1.75
CA ASP A 60 -16.29 6.31 -2.75
C ASP A 60 -16.51 4.79 -2.87
N LEU A 61 -16.46 4.06 -1.74
CA LEU A 61 -16.67 2.61 -1.72
C LEU A 61 -18.07 2.22 -2.22
N LEU A 62 -19.11 3.00 -1.89
CA LEU A 62 -20.47 2.77 -2.37
C LEU A 62 -20.58 2.87 -3.91
N LEU A 63 -19.70 3.64 -4.56
CA LEU A 63 -19.73 3.89 -6.00
C LEU A 63 -18.71 3.06 -6.80
N THR A 64 -17.57 2.71 -6.21
CA THR A 64 -16.42 2.14 -6.94
C THR A 64 -16.28 0.63 -6.79
N ILE A 65 -16.74 0.04 -5.68
CA ILE A 65 -16.57 -1.39 -5.40
C ILE A 65 -17.88 -2.11 -5.13
N ASN A 66 -17.96 -3.39 -5.48
CA ASN A 66 -19.13 -4.22 -5.16
C ASN A 66 -18.98 -4.85 -3.77
N LEU A 67 -19.70 -4.32 -2.78
CA LEU A 67 -19.62 -4.72 -1.38
C LEU A 67 -20.12 -6.15 -1.11
N SER A 68 -20.88 -6.74 -2.04
CA SER A 68 -21.36 -8.12 -1.89
C SER A 68 -20.26 -9.17 -1.97
N LYS A 69 -19.10 -8.80 -2.51
CA LYS A 69 -17.93 -9.67 -2.66
C LYS A 69 -16.99 -9.66 -1.44
N TYR A 70 -17.24 -8.80 -0.45
CA TYR A 70 -16.40 -8.63 0.74
C TYR A 70 -17.19 -8.95 2.01
N SER A 71 -16.49 -9.41 3.06
CA SER A 71 -17.15 -9.74 4.32
C SER A 71 -17.36 -8.48 5.18
N ILE A 72 -18.51 -8.40 5.86
CA ILE A 72 -18.94 -7.18 6.56
C ILE A 72 -18.05 -6.86 7.76
N ASP A 73 -17.49 -7.88 8.41
CA ASP A 73 -16.59 -7.69 9.55
C ASP A 73 -15.33 -6.91 9.11
N GLU A 74 -14.83 -7.15 7.89
CA GLU A 74 -13.72 -6.40 7.29
C GLU A 74 -14.11 -4.95 6.93
N ILE A 75 -15.39 -4.68 6.66
CA ILE A 75 -15.92 -3.35 6.32
C ILE A 75 -16.29 -2.54 7.58
N MET A 76 -16.69 -3.20 8.67
CA MET A 76 -17.20 -2.55 9.89
C MET A 76 -16.14 -2.34 10.97
N GLU A 77 -15.02 -3.08 10.96
CA GLU A 77 -13.90 -2.85 11.89
C GLU A 77 -13.07 -1.60 11.55
N LEU A 78 -13.53 -0.78 10.63
CA LEU A 78 -12.84 0.41 10.17
C LEU A 78 -13.09 1.60 11.11
N PRO A 79 -12.06 2.09 11.81
CA PRO A 79 -12.17 3.37 12.47
C PRO A 79 -12.19 4.46 11.40
N ASP A 80 -13.33 5.12 11.30
CA ASP A 80 -13.49 6.47 10.76
C ASP A 80 -13.13 6.61 9.26
N ASN A 81 -14.03 6.15 8.39
CA ASN A 81 -14.16 6.58 6.98
C ASN A 81 -12.86 6.55 6.14
N ARG A 82 -11.88 5.74 6.50
CA ARG A 82 -10.67 5.50 5.71
C ARG A 82 -10.94 4.43 4.68
N ILE A 83 -10.46 4.67 3.47
CA ILE A 83 -10.36 3.67 2.40
C ILE A 83 -9.46 2.56 2.94
N VAL A 84 -10.03 1.53 3.58
CA VAL A 84 -9.34 0.24 3.61
C VAL A 84 -9.41 -0.29 2.21
N LEU A 85 -8.22 -0.33 1.63
CA LEU A 85 -7.99 -1.16 0.49
C LEU A 85 -8.28 -2.61 0.95
N PRO A 86 -9.25 -3.32 0.38
CA PRO A 86 -9.62 -4.66 0.82
C PRO A 86 -8.39 -5.59 0.80
N ILE A 87 -8.19 -6.36 1.86
CA ILE A 87 -7.17 -7.41 1.91
C ILE A 87 -7.78 -8.62 1.21
N ARG A 88 -7.16 -9.09 0.12
CA ARG A 88 -7.58 -10.34 -0.52
C ARG A 88 -7.11 -11.50 0.35
N VAL A 89 -7.99 -12.43 0.68
CA VAL A 89 -7.65 -13.68 1.36
C VAL A 89 -7.92 -14.87 0.44
N ASP A 90 -7.07 -15.89 0.48
CA ASP A 90 -7.29 -17.14 -0.25
C ASP A 90 -8.44 -17.97 0.37
N HIS A 91 -8.83 -19.06 -0.28
CA HIS A 91 -9.90 -19.95 0.23
C HIS A 91 -9.62 -20.54 1.62
N ASN A 92 -8.37 -20.46 2.10
CA ASN A 92 -7.93 -20.95 3.40
C ASN A 92 -7.79 -19.81 4.42
N GLY A 93 -8.17 -18.57 4.06
CA GLY A 93 -8.08 -17.39 4.92
C GLY A 93 -6.67 -16.84 5.11
N ASN A 94 -5.73 -17.11 4.19
CA ASN A 94 -4.42 -16.46 4.22
C ASN A 94 -4.39 -15.21 3.35
N ASP A 95 -3.71 -14.17 3.83
CA ASP A 95 -3.53 -12.90 3.12
C ASP A 95 -2.82 -13.13 1.78
N GLN A 96 -3.41 -12.62 0.70
CA GLN A 96 -2.84 -12.61 -0.63
C GLN A 96 -1.99 -11.36 -0.83
N ILE A 97 -0.81 -11.58 -1.39
CA ILE A 97 0.17 -10.56 -1.73
C ILE A 97 -0.01 -10.26 -3.23
N GLU A 98 -0.42 -9.04 -3.54
CA GLU A 98 -0.54 -8.54 -4.90
C GLU A 98 0.85 -8.26 -5.48
N ILE A 99 1.17 -8.80 -6.66
CA ILE A 99 2.46 -8.56 -7.34
C ILE A 99 2.30 -7.45 -8.37
N ILE A 100 3.07 -6.36 -8.23
CA ILE A 100 3.13 -5.32 -9.24
C ILE A 100 4.14 -5.72 -10.34
N PRO A 101 3.75 -5.82 -11.62
CA PRO A 101 4.67 -6.15 -12.70
C PRO A 101 5.56 -4.95 -13.07
N HIS A 102 6.83 -5.24 -13.38
CA HIS A 102 7.89 -4.26 -13.69
C HIS A 102 7.56 -3.26 -14.81
N LYS A 103 6.73 -3.65 -15.79
CA LYS A 103 6.30 -2.78 -16.90
C LYS A 103 5.21 -1.79 -16.51
N ALA A 104 4.53 -2.03 -15.40
CA ALA A 104 3.36 -1.30 -14.99
C ALA A 104 3.60 -0.34 -13.81
N SER A 105 4.83 -0.24 -13.28
CA SER A 105 5.19 0.79 -12.30
C SER A 105 4.88 2.21 -12.80
N MET A 106 5.03 2.48 -14.10
CA MET A 106 4.61 3.75 -14.73
C MET A 106 3.09 3.84 -14.96
N GLY A 107 2.41 2.72 -15.17
CA GLY A 107 0.94 2.66 -15.34
C GLY A 107 0.21 2.82 -14.01
N TYR A 108 0.74 2.24 -12.94
CA TYR A 108 0.25 2.34 -11.57
C TYR A 108 0.22 3.79 -11.07
N LEU A 109 1.18 4.62 -11.50
CA LEU A 109 1.21 6.06 -11.21
C LEU A 109 0.15 6.84 -12.01
N ASN A 110 -0.17 6.40 -13.22
CA ASN A 110 -1.11 7.06 -14.13
C ASN A 110 -2.56 6.56 -14.02
N GLY A 111 -2.77 5.37 -13.44
CA GLY A 111 -4.07 4.69 -13.23
C GLY A 111 -4.33 4.40 -11.75
N TYR A 112 -3.98 5.38 -10.91
CA TYR A 112 -3.94 5.28 -9.45
C TYR A 112 -5.23 4.67 -8.87
N GLY A 113 -5.15 3.44 -8.38
CA GLY A 113 -6.23 2.79 -7.64
C GLY A 113 -7.38 2.22 -8.47
N ASP A 114 -7.23 2.05 -9.79
CA ASP A 114 -8.26 1.39 -10.61
C ASP A 114 -8.48 -0.05 -10.11
N PRO A 115 -9.65 -0.37 -9.55
CA PRO A 115 -9.94 -1.70 -9.03
C PRO A 115 -9.76 -2.77 -10.11
N GLU A 116 -10.16 -2.50 -11.36
CA GLU A 116 -10.07 -3.47 -12.47
C GLU A 116 -8.62 -3.84 -12.78
N TYR A 117 -7.70 -2.89 -12.66
CA TYR A 117 -6.27 -3.13 -12.84
C TYR A 117 -5.69 -3.96 -11.68
N ILE A 118 -6.07 -3.64 -10.44
CA ILE A 118 -5.67 -4.40 -9.24
C ILE A 118 -6.26 -5.82 -9.30
N GLU A 119 -7.46 -5.99 -9.85
CA GLU A 119 -8.10 -7.31 -9.95
C GLU A 119 -7.34 -8.28 -10.86
N GLY A 120 -6.65 -7.76 -11.88
CA GLY A 120 -5.84 -8.54 -12.84
C GLY A 120 -4.39 -8.79 -12.43
N LEU A 121 -3.95 -8.34 -11.25
CA LEU A 121 -2.59 -8.59 -10.77
C LEU A 121 -2.41 -10.05 -10.34
N ASP A 122 -1.24 -10.60 -10.62
CA ASP A 122 -0.84 -11.90 -10.08
C ASP A 122 -0.77 -11.83 -8.56
N THR A 123 -1.27 -12.86 -7.89
CA THR A 123 -1.28 -12.95 -6.42
C THR A 123 -0.50 -14.15 -5.93
N ILE A 124 0.24 -14.00 -4.84
CA ILE A 124 0.88 -15.11 -4.12
C ILE A 124 0.42 -15.14 -2.67
N SER A 125 0.33 -16.33 -2.06
CA SER A 125 -0.01 -16.50 -0.65
C SER A 125 1.23 -16.97 0.09
N LEU A 126 1.65 -16.24 1.12
CA LEU A 126 2.75 -16.63 2.01
C LEU A 126 2.20 -16.95 3.40
N PRO A 127 2.16 -18.22 3.82
CA PRO A 127 1.43 -18.64 5.03
C PRO A 127 1.99 -18.08 6.35
N PHE A 128 3.20 -17.51 6.33
CA PHE A 128 3.84 -16.87 7.49
C PHE A 128 3.59 -15.35 7.57
N LEU A 129 3.06 -14.73 6.52
CA LEU A 129 2.62 -13.33 6.53
C LEU A 129 1.11 -13.32 6.74
N LYS A 130 0.69 -12.94 7.95
CA LYS A 130 -0.72 -12.85 8.34
C LYS A 130 -0.98 -11.54 9.06
N GLY A 131 -2.20 -11.01 8.94
CA GLY A 131 -2.65 -9.84 9.67
C GLY A 131 -2.16 -8.53 9.06
N GLY A 132 -2.43 -8.32 7.77
CA GLY A 132 -2.34 -7.00 7.15
C GLY A 132 -2.35 -7.05 5.63
N LYS A 133 -2.39 -5.87 4.99
CA LYS A 133 -2.28 -5.80 3.54
C LYS A 133 -0.83 -5.93 3.11
N PHE A 134 -0.54 -6.83 2.18
CA PHE A 134 0.79 -7.03 1.64
C PHE A 134 0.80 -6.79 0.13
N ARG A 135 1.88 -6.19 -0.37
CA ARG A 135 2.11 -5.99 -1.80
C ARG A 135 3.57 -6.18 -2.14
N ALA A 136 3.82 -6.84 -3.26
CA ALA A 136 5.15 -7.10 -3.79
C ALA A 136 5.49 -6.09 -4.88
N PHE A 137 6.55 -5.33 -4.65
CA PHE A 137 7.06 -4.29 -5.54
C PHE A 137 8.32 -4.79 -6.24
N PRO A 138 8.45 -4.63 -7.56
CA PRO A 138 9.69 -4.94 -8.25
C PRO A 138 10.76 -3.95 -7.79
N ALA A 139 11.89 -4.47 -7.30
CA ALA A 139 13.07 -3.65 -7.03
C ALA A 139 13.75 -3.35 -8.37
N ASP A 140 13.86 -2.06 -8.70
CA ASP A 140 14.60 -1.57 -9.86
C ASP A 140 15.73 -0.66 -9.35
N GLY A 141 16.97 -1.00 -9.72
CA GLY A 141 18.15 -0.17 -9.49
C GLY A 141 19.09 -0.56 -8.32
N ASP A 142 20.31 -0.03 -8.40
CA ASP A 142 21.45 -0.34 -7.51
C ASP A 142 21.45 0.44 -6.17
N SER A 143 20.33 1.07 -5.82
CA SER A 143 20.23 2.00 -4.68
C SER A 143 20.26 1.30 -3.32
N MET A 144 19.90 0.02 -3.23
CA MET A 144 19.89 -0.74 -1.97
C MET A 144 20.38 -2.19 -2.18
N PRO A 145 21.71 -2.43 -2.21
CA PRO A 145 22.29 -3.77 -2.26
C PRO A 145 21.83 -4.62 -1.06
N PRO A 146 21.40 -5.89 -1.24
CA PRO A 146 21.73 -6.81 -2.34
C PRO A 146 20.73 -6.84 -3.49
N TYR A 147 19.67 -6.05 -3.45
CA TYR A 147 18.52 -6.26 -4.33
C TYR A 147 18.83 -5.77 -5.75
N LYS A 148 19.01 -6.70 -6.68
CA LYS A 148 19.18 -6.45 -8.12
C LYS A 148 17.86 -6.66 -8.87
N ASN A 149 17.82 -6.22 -10.13
CA ASN A 149 16.72 -6.45 -11.07
C ASN A 149 16.27 -7.93 -11.04
N GLY A 150 14.99 -8.16 -10.75
CA GLY A 150 14.42 -9.50 -10.55
C GLY A 150 14.08 -9.83 -9.09
N THR A 151 14.44 -8.96 -8.14
CA THR A 151 13.97 -9.07 -6.75
C THR A 151 12.62 -8.37 -6.58
N TYR A 152 11.69 -9.01 -5.87
CA TYR A 152 10.45 -8.39 -5.41
C TYR A 152 10.55 -8.09 -3.91
N ILE A 153 10.25 -6.86 -3.52
CA ILE A 153 10.18 -6.42 -2.13
C ILE A 153 8.72 -6.49 -1.70
N VAL A 154 8.42 -7.32 -0.71
CA VAL A 154 7.10 -7.41 -0.10
C VAL A 154 7.02 -6.41 1.04
N GLY A 155 6.11 -5.46 0.91
CA GLY A 155 5.79 -4.48 1.95
C GLY A 155 4.45 -4.80 2.61
N LYS A 156 4.33 -4.52 3.91
CA LYS A 156 3.10 -4.46 4.69
C LYS A 156 2.59 -3.02 4.70
N TYR A 157 1.31 -2.79 4.41
CA TYR A 157 0.74 -1.45 4.38
C TYR A 157 0.84 -0.77 5.75
N VAL A 158 1.27 0.49 5.75
CA VAL A 158 1.36 1.33 6.95
C VAL A 158 0.21 2.33 6.93
N GLU A 159 -0.68 2.22 7.92
CA GLU A 159 -1.88 3.05 8.00
C GLU A 159 -1.62 4.42 8.63
N ASN A 160 -0.77 4.48 9.67
CA ASN A 160 -0.47 5.72 10.36
C ASN A 160 1.03 6.02 10.29
N LEU A 161 1.37 7.29 10.08
CA LEU A 161 2.75 7.77 10.11
C LEU A 161 3.42 7.49 11.47
N SER A 162 2.64 7.43 12.55
CA SER A 162 3.12 7.08 13.90
C SER A 162 3.65 5.64 14.01
N ASP A 163 3.28 4.75 13.09
CA ASP A 163 3.74 3.36 13.07
C ASP A 163 5.13 3.21 12.44
N LEU A 164 5.66 4.29 11.85
CA LEU A 164 7.00 4.34 11.27
C LEU A 164 8.07 4.24 12.36
N LYS A 165 8.99 3.31 12.17
CA LYS A 165 10.11 3.06 13.08
C LYS A 165 11.39 3.54 12.44
N THR A 166 12.11 4.40 13.16
CA THR A 166 13.43 4.87 12.76
C THR A 166 14.36 3.70 12.44
N ASP A 167 15.13 3.87 11.36
CA ASP A 167 16.10 2.91 10.83
C ASP A 167 15.50 1.60 10.27
N ARG A 168 14.19 1.56 10.02
CA ARG A 168 13.55 0.51 9.19
C ARG A 168 13.40 0.94 7.73
N THR A 169 13.31 -0.04 6.85
CA THR A 169 13.15 0.16 5.42
C THR A 169 11.68 0.09 5.02
N TYR A 170 11.31 0.96 4.09
CA TYR A 170 9.94 1.14 3.61
C TYR A 170 9.95 1.37 2.11
N VAL A 171 8.87 0.93 1.45
CA VAL A 171 8.55 1.34 0.09
C VAL A 171 7.64 2.55 0.18
N PHE A 172 8.06 3.65 -0.43
CA PHE A 172 7.31 4.90 -0.54
C PHE A 172 6.80 5.04 -1.96
N ILE A 173 5.48 5.20 -2.11
CA ILE A 173 4.85 5.53 -3.37
C ILE A 173 4.58 7.04 -3.38
N THR A 174 5.23 7.73 -4.30
CA THR A 174 5.14 9.18 -4.45
C THR A 174 4.55 9.56 -5.80
N THR A 175 3.89 10.72 -5.85
CA THR A 175 3.28 11.23 -7.09
C THR A 175 4.32 11.60 -8.14
N ASN A 176 5.47 12.12 -7.71
CA ASN A 176 6.49 12.69 -8.60
C ASN A 176 7.56 11.66 -8.99
N ASP A 177 8.04 10.85 -8.04
CA ASP A 177 9.19 9.95 -8.25
C ASP A 177 8.80 8.47 -8.35
N GLY A 178 7.51 8.16 -8.19
CA GLY A 178 7.01 6.80 -8.32
C GLY A 178 7.28 5.92 -7.09
N ILE A 179 7.63 4.66 -7.34
CA ILE A 179 7.91 3.66 -6.30
C ILE A 179 9.38 3.76 -5.91
N SER A 180 9.66 4.04 -4.63
CA SER A 180 11.01 4.14 -4.11
C SER A 180 11.17 3.29 -2.86
N TYR A 181 12.24 2.50 -2.77
CA TYR A 181 12.58 1.76 -1.55
C TYR A 181 13.70 2.50 -0.82
N LYS A 182 13.45 2.90 0.43
CA LYS A 182 14.37 3.72 1.25
C LYS A 182 14.28 3.36 2.73
N ARG A 183 15.30 3.75 3.50
CA ARG A 183 15.29 3.65 4.96
C ARG A 183 14.74 4.93 5.59
N PHE A 184 13.76 4.77 6.47
CA PHE A 184 13.17 5.87 7.23
C PHE A 184 14.12 6.37 8.32
N GLN A 185 14.21 7.69 8.48
CA GLN A 185 14.97 8.33 9.55
C GLN A 185 14.01 8.89 10.60
N PHE A 186 13.36 10.00 10.26
CA PHE A 186 12.41 10.70 11.12
C PHE A 186 11.38 11.42 10.25
N HIS A 187 10.26 11.79 10.85
CA HIS A 187 9.24 12.62 10.20
C HIS A 187 9.23 14.02 10.84
N GLU A 188 8.91 15.02 10.03
CA GLU A 188 8.64 16.40 10.44
C GLU A 188 7.17 16.73 10.16
N ALA A 189 6.74 17.95 10.46
CA ALA A 189 5.34 18.37 10.27
C ALA A 189 4.92 18.40 8.79
N ASP A 190 5.87 18.52 7.87
CA ASP A 190 5.68 18.78 6.44
C ASP A 190 6.32 17.71 5.53
N GLY A 191 7.05 16.73 6.07
CA GLY A 191 7.71 15.70 5.27
C GLY A 191 8.35 14.57 6.06
N ILE A 192 8.78 13.54 5.33
CA ILE A 192 9.51 12.39 5.85
C ILE A 192 10.94 12.43 5.34
N TRP A 193 11.90 12.25 6.24
CA TRP A 193 13.30 12.10 5.89
C TRP A 193 13.65 10.64 5.66
N VAL A 194 14.26 10.39 4.50
CA VAL A 194 14.68 9.05 4.07
C VAL A 194 16.13 9.05 3.64
N LYS A 195 16.79 7.90 3.77
CA LYS A 195 18.15 7.66 3.24
C LYS A 195 18.19 6.37 2.43
N ALA A 196 19.11 6.29 1.48
CA ALA A 196 19.45 5.00 0.86
C ALA A 196 20.51 4.27 1.70
N ASP A 197 20.54 2.95 1.61
CA ASP A 197 21.61 2.14 2.23
C ASP A 197 22.93 2.23 1.45
N ASN A 198 22.87 2.71 0.20
CA ASN A 198 24.03 3.01 -0.59
C ASN A 198 24.54 4.43 -0.29
N SER A 199 25.81 4.54 0.13
CA SER A 199 26.49 5.78 0.55
C SER A 199 26.69 6.80 -0.57
N PHE A 200 26.39 6.45 -1.83
CA PHE A 200 26.39 7.39 -2.95
C PHE A 200 25.18 8.33 -2.99
N TYR A 201 24.10 8.03 -2.26
CA TYR A 201 22.88 8.84 -2.27
C TYR A 201 22.73 9.61 -0.96
N GLU A 202 22.59 10.93 -1.05
CA GLU A 202 22.34 11.76 0.12
C GLU A 202 20.91 11.56 0.66
N PRO A 203 20.72 11.64 1.99
CA PRO A 203 19.39 11.68 2.58
C PRO A 203 18.58 12.84 2.02
N TYR A 204 17.30 12.60 1.71
CA TYR A 204 16.40 13.63 1.19
C TYR A 204 15.05 13.57 1.89
N LYS A 205 14.31 14.68 1.75
CA LYS A 205 12.99 14.85 2.33
C LYS A 205 11.92 14.59 1.28
N ILE A 206 10.97 13.72 1.59
CA ILE A 206 9.76 13.49 0.80
C ILE A 206 8.63 14.31 1.43
N PRO A 207 8.04 15.29 0.73
CA PRO A 207 6.90 16.05 1.25
C PRO A 207 5.70 15.14 1.55
N LEU A 208 5.04 15.33 2.69
CA LEU A 208 3.85 14.53 3.06
C LEU A 208 2.73 14.55 1.98
N PRO A 209 2.45 15.68 1.29
CA PRO A 209 1.44 15.71 0.23
C PRO A 209 1.76 14.84 -0.98
N ASP A 210 3.04 14.57 -1.22
CA ASP A 210 3.50 13.79 -2.37
C ASP A 210 3.41 12.28 -2.10
N ILE A 211 3.40 11.88 -0.82
CA ILE A 211 3.31 10.50 -0.38
C ILE A 211 1.87 10.01 -0.50
N LYS A 212 1.69 8.94 -1.26
CA LYS A 212 0.39 8.32 -1.43
C LYS A 212 0.23 7.06 -0.57
N GLU A 213 1.24 6.20 -0.56
CA GLU A 213 1.25 4.98 0.24
C GLU A 213 2.64 4.74 0.82
N ILE A 214 2.66 4.11 2.00
CA ILE A 214 3.90 3.65 2.65
C ILE A 214 3.73 2.18 3.03
N TRP A 215 4.75 1.39 2.73
CA TRP A 215 4.75 -0.04 3.00
C TRP A 215 6.00 -0.43 3.78
N GLU A 216 5.84 -1.00 4.97
CA GLU A 216 6.92 -1.50 5.81
C GLU A 216 7.51 -2.78 5.23
N PHE A 217 8.83 -2.88 5.13
CA PHE A 217 9.48 -4.09 4.67
C PHE A 217 9.08 -5.32 5.50
N ALA A 218 8.53 -6.34 4.84
CA ALA A 218 8.16 -7.61 5.45
C ALA A 218 9.10 -8.74 4.99
N CYS A 219 9.28 -8.89 3.68
CA CYS A 219 10.23 -9.86 3.13
C CYS A 219 10.68 -9.47 1.71
N SER A 220 11.67 -10.18 1.17
CA SER A 220 12.12 -10.06 -0.22
C SER A 220 12.10 -11.41 -0.90
N ILE A 221 11.60 -11.47 -2.13
CA ILE A 221 11.53 -12.66 -2.96
C ILE A 221 12.48 -12.47 -4.14
N ASN A 222 13.53 -13.29 -4.20
CA ASN A 222 14.45 -13.29 -5.34
C ASN A 222 13.96 -14.30 -6.36
N THR A 223 13.75 -13.88 -7.60
CA THR A 223 13.35 -14.78 -8.70
C THR A 223 14.53 -15.26 -9.54
N ILE A 224 15.71 -14.68 -9.32
CA ILE A 224 16.98 -15.06 -9.94
C ILE A 224 17.87 -15.66 -8.85
N GLU A 225 18.45 -16.82 -9.14
CA GLU A 225 19.38 -17.49 -8.24
C GLU A 225 20.72 -16.75 -8.23
N TYR A 226 21.18 -16.36 -7.05
CA TYR A 226 22.51 -15.75 -6.91
C TYR A 226 23.58 -16.81 -7.11
N GLY A 227 24.54 -16.53 -7.99
CA GLY A 227 25.76 -17.32 -8.08
C GLY A 227 26.60 -17.17 -6.80
N ALA A 228 27.32 -18.21 -6.40
CA ALA A 228 28.25 -18.16 -5.26
C ALA A 228 29.26 -17.00 -5.35
N ASP A 229 29.59 -16.58 -6.58
CA ASP A 229 30.52 -15.48 -6.88
C ASP A 229 29.95 -14.08 -6.55
N GLU A 230 28.63 -13.88 -6.53
CA GLU A 230 28.02 -12.59 -6.16
C GLU A 230 28.05 -12.35 -4.63
N PHE A 231 28.09 -13.43 -3.85
CA PHE A 231 28.37 -13.36 -2.41
C PHE A 231 29.83 -12.95 -2.15
N ALA A 232 30.75 -13.32 -3.06
CA ALA A 232 32.16 -12.93 -2.98
C ALA A 232 32.36 -11.44 -3.28
N GLU A 233 31.60 -10.82 -4.19
CA GLU A 233 31.64 -9.36 -4.42
C GLU A 233 31.32 -8.55 -3.15
N ARG A 234 30.37 -9.02 -2.33
CA ARG A 234 30.05 -8.41 -1.03
C ARG A 234 31.20 -8.52 -0.02
N ASN A 235 31.85 -9.67 0.04
CA ASN A 235 33.04 -9.85 0.87
C ASN A 235 34.20 -8.98 0.37
N ILE A 236 34.35 -8.81 -0.95
CA ILE A 236 35.34 -7.93 -1.55
C ILE A 236 35.02 -6.45 -1.25
N GLN A 237 33.76 -6.01 -1.29
CA GLN A 237 33.41 -4.64 -0.90
C GLN A 237 33.70 -4.36 0.58
N ASN A 238 33.42 -5.31 1.47
CA ASN A 238 33.79 -5.21 2.88
C ASN A 238 35.31 -5.11 3.04
N PHE A 239 36.07 -5.96 2.35
CA PHE A 239 37.52 -5.97 2.37
C PHE A 239 38.14 -4.67 1.81
N ILE A 240 37.58 -4.12 0.73
CA ILE A 240 38.01 -2.84 0.15
C ILE A 240 37.69 -1.68 1.10
N THR A 241 36.54 -1.71 1.79
CA THR A 241 36.14 -0.69 2.75
C THR A 241 37.04 -0.73 4.00
N GLU A 242 37.40 -1.92 4.44
CA GLU A 242 38.35 -2.15 5.54
C GLU A 242 39.75 -1.63 5.17
N ILE A 243 40.26 -1.99 3.99
CA ILE A 243 41.54 -1.46 3.46
C ILE A 243 41.52 0.07 3.35
N LYS A 244 40.44 0.67 2.85
CA LYS A 244 40.30 2.13 2.79
C LYS A 244 40.37 2.77 4.17
N THR A 245 39.75 2.12 5.16
CA THR A 245 39.75 2.59 6.56
C THR A 245 41.14 2.51 7.15
N ASP A 246 41.87 1.42 6.92
CA ASP A 246 43.24 1.23 7.37
C ASP A 246 44.21 2.23 6.73
N ILE A 247 44.09 2.48 5.42
CA ILE A 247 44.89 3.49 4.71
C ILE A 247 44.64 4.88 5.29
N ARG A 248 43.39 5.21 5.64
CA ARG A 248 43.03 6.49 6.26
C ARG A 248 43.66 6.63 7.64
N GLN A 249 43.59 5.60 8.49
CA GLN A 249 44.20 5.59 9.82
C GLN A 249 45.74 5.69 9.75
N ILE A 250 46.37 5.02 8.78
CA ILE A 250 47.82 5.13 8.57
C ILE A 250 48.19 6.55 8.16
N LYS A 251 47.40 7.17 7.26
CA LYS A 251 47.62 8.54 6.81
C LYS A 251 47.46 9.56 7.94
N GLU A 252 46.51 9.36 8.83
CA GLU A 252 46.32 10.18 10.04
C GLU A 252 47.52 10.02 11.00
N LYS A 253 47.95 8.79 11.30
CA LYS A 253 49.14 8.52 12.14
C LYS A 253 50.45 9.03 11.53
N MET A 254 50.56 9.09 10.20
CA MET A 254 51.71 9.67 9.51
C MET A 254 51.66 11.19 9.44
N GLY A 255 50.46 11.79 9.55
CA GLY A 255 50.26 13.25 9.59
C GLY A 255 50.58 13.87 10.96
N GLU A 256 50.38 13.13 12.05
CA GLU A 256 50.68 13.59 13.43
C GLU A 256 52.19 13.53 13.79
N LYS A 257 53.03 12.99 12.90
CA LYS A 257 54.49 12.87 13.11
C LYS A 257 55.32 14.00 12.46
N LYS A 258 54.71 15.14 12.16
CA LYS A 258 55.42 16.34 11.69
C LYS A 258 55.38 17.47 12.69
#